data_AF-A0A8H6UHA6-F1
#
_entry.id   AF-A0A8H6UHA6-F1
#
_cell.length_a   1.000
_cell.length_b   1.000
_cell.length_c   1.000
_cell.angle_alpha   90.00
_cell.angle_beta   90.00
_cell.angle_gamma   90.00
#
_symmetry.space_group_name_H-M   'P 1'
#
loop_
_entity.id
_entity.type
_entity.pdbx_description
1 polymer ?
#
loop_
_entity_poly.entity_id
_entity_poly.type
_entity_poly.pdbx_seq_one_letter_code
_entity_poly.pdbx_strand_id
1 'polypeptide(L)'
;MAPPEDKPNHAQDMARFTSRTWRDVCVVIGPNPEGKGWGVSLEQFGQWLTVSLDIHGYSYPESIIETDQGDLIIDPKFRGKTFLKGLLLPASVSEARPFEFGYNFVHGGVNRDRQRLVSRYQEADLVRRIWESAIRKNEALILPIYVNLLRNFPRAPDVELADQLLDCPTRLRIWKHLLKEAGDGKFYFCQKTGSQVTKLG
;
A
#
# COMPACT_ATOMS: atom_id res chain seq x y z
N MET A 1 -39.09 18.73 7.65
CA MET A 1 -38.60 18.45 6.28
C MET A 1 -37.22 19.06 6.19
N ALA A 2 -36.18 18.26 6.38
CA ALA A 2 -34.79 18.72 6.29
C ALA A 2 -34.39 18.84 4.82
N PRO A 3 -33.57 19.83 4.41
CA PRO A 3 -33.09 19.92 3.04
C PRO A 3 -32.16 18.73 2.73
N PRO A 4 -32.06 18.29 1.47
CA PRO A 4 -31.18 17.20 1.10
C PRO A 4 -29.73 17.57 1.38
N GLU A 5 -29.00 16.68 2.06
CA GLU A 5 -27.55 16.78 2.20
C GLU A 5 -26.91 16.62 0.82
N ASP A 6 -26.60 17.74 0.18
CA ASP A 6 -25.70 17.78 -0.96
C ASP A 6 -24.33 17.24 -0.51
N LYS A 7 -23.93 16.09 -1.05
CA LYS A 7 -22.58 15.55 -0.83
C LYS A 7 -21.57 16.59 -1.34
N PRO A 8 -20.65 17.09 -0.49
CA PRO A 8 -19.72 18.11 -0.91
C PRO A 8 -18.79 17.60 -2.01
N ASN A 9 -18.76 18.31 -3.14
CA ASN A 9 -17.81 18.07 -4.22
C ASN A 9 -16.45 18.69 -3.84
N HIS A 10 -15.60 17.88 -3.21
CA HIS A 10 -14.29 18.30 -2.69
C HIS A 10 -13.39 18.99 -3.73
N ALA A 11 -13.48 18.60 -5.01
CA ALA A 11 -12.66 19.17 -6.08
C ALA A 11 -13.06 20.62 -6.42
N GLN A 12 -14.36 20.92 -6.44
CA GLN A 12 -14.85 22.29 -6.65
C GLN A 12 -14.58 23.18 -5.43
N ASP A 13 -14.58 22.60 -4.23
CA ASP A 13 -14.33 23.32 -3.00
C ASP A 13 -12.86 23.75 -2.84
N MET A 14 -11.91 22.91 -3.24
CA MET A 14 -10.48 23.24 -3.23
C MET A 14 -10.12 24.29 -4.29
N ALA A 15 -10.79 24.29 -5.44
CA ALA A 15 -10.52 25.22 -6.53
C ALA A 15 -10.89 26.69 -6.21
N ARG A 16 -11.73 26.94 -5.18
CA ARG A 16 -12.22 28.28 -4.86
C ARG A 16 -11.29 29.10 -3.96
N PHE A 17 -10.25 28.51 -3.37
CA PHE A 17 -9.25 29.18 -2.50
C PHE A 17 -9.81 30.20 -1.47
N THR A 18 -11.08 30.07 -1.08
CA THR A 18 -11.70 30.91 -0.04
C THR A 18 -11.52 30.24 1.31
N SER A 19 -10.76 30.86 2.21
CA SER A 19 -10.55 30.35 3.57
C SER A 19 -11.87 30.30 4.35
N ARG A 20 -12.26 29.10 4.80
CA ARG A 20 -13.46 28.87 5.62
C ARG A 20 -13.02 28.62 7.05
N THR A 21 -13.19 29.61 7.93
CA THR A 21 -12.74 29.55 9.33
C THR A 21 -13.34 28.41 10.16
N TRP A 22 -14.48 27.86 9.75
CA TRP A 22 -15.14 26.71 10.41
C TRP A 22 -14.66 25.34 9.92
N ARG A 23 -13.80 25.31 8.89
CA ARG A 23 -13.36 24.07 8.23
C ARG A 23 -11.86 24.01 7.98
N ASP A 24 -11.30 25.12 7.54
CA ASP A 24 -9.91 25.22 7.13
C ASP A 24 -9.06 25.53 8.37
N VAL A 25 -8.03 24.72 8.59
CA VAL A 25 -7.11 24.87 9.71
C VAL A 25 -5.85 25.54 9.22
N CYS A 26 -5.44 26.62 9.89
CA CYS A 26 -4.15 27.27 9.69
C CYS A 26 -3.22 26.93 10.86
N VAL A 27 -2.05 26.38 10.57
CA VAL A 27 -0.99 26.16 11.55
C VAL A 27 0.12 27.17 11.27
N VAL A 28 0.35 28.08 12.21
CA VAL A 28 1.45 29.05 12.14
C VAL A 28 2.59 28.56 13.02
N ILE A 29 3.74 28.29 12.41
CA ILE A 29 4.97 27.90 13.11
C ILE A 29 5.83 29.16 13.25
N GLY A 30 5.91 29.69 14.46
CA GLY A 30 6.73 30.85 14.80
C GLY A 30 7.77 30.53 15.88
N PRO A 31 8.66 31.49 16.21
CA PRO A 31 9.56 31.34 17.34
C PRO A 31 8.77 31.09 18.63
N ASN A 32 9.41 30.47 19.63
CA ASN A 32 8.80 30.34 20.95
C ASN A 32 8.53 31.74 21.55
N PRO A 33 7.72 31.86 22.62
CA PRO A 33 7.36 33.15 23.21
C PRO A 33 8.57 34.01 23.64
N GLU A 34 9.73 33.38 23.85
CA GLU A 34 10.99 34.03 24.22
C GLU A 34 11.83 34.49 23.00
N GLY A 35 11.32 34.33 21.78
CA GLY A 35 12.04 34.68 20.54
C GLY A 35 13.22 33.76 20.22
N LYS A 36 13.37 32.64 20.94
CA LYS A 36 14.44 31.65 20.79
C LYS A 36 13.94 30.42 20.04
N GLY A 37 14.29 30.30 18.77
CA GLY A 37 14.04 29.11 17.99
C GLY A 37 14.93 29.09 16.77
N TRP A 38 15.35 27.89 16.35
CA TRP A 38 16.02 27.73 15.06
C TRP A 38 14.92 27.81 14.00
N GLY A 39 15.09 28.69 13.02
CA GLY A 39 14.18 28.76 11.88
C GLY A 39 14.17 27.42 11.13
N VAL A 40 12.98 26.96 10.76
CA VAL A 40 12.81 25.78 9.91
C VAL A 40 12.92 26.24 8.46
N SER A 41 13.81 25.63 7.67
CA SER A 41 13.87 25.93 6.24
C SER A 41 12.59 25.43 5.54
N LEU A 42 12.22 26.04 4.42
CA LEU A 42 11.08 25.57 3.63
C LEU A 42 11.26 24.10 3.20
N GLU A 43 12.49 23.69 2.91
CA GLU A 43 12.83 22.31 2.60
C GLU A 43 12.57 21.36 3.77
N GLN A 44 13.04 21.71 4.97
CA GLN A 44 12.82 20.91 6.17
C GLN A 44 11.33 20.81 6.52
N PHE A 45 10.58 21.90 6.34
CA PHE A 45 9.14 21.88 6.47
C PHE A 45 8.48 20.98 5.42
N GLY A 46 8.92 21.07 4.16
CA GLY A 46 8.46 20.19 3.09
C GLY A 46 8.68 18.70 3.39
N GLN A 47 9.83 18.35 4.00
CA GLN A 47 10.09 16.99 4.46
C GLN A 47 9.09 16.54 5.54
N TRP A 48 8.69 17.43 6.46
CA TRP A 48 7.67 17.09 7.46
C TRP A 48 6.31 16.80 6.84
N LEU A 49 5.97 17.43 5.70
CA LEU A 49 4.71 17.14 5.01
C LEU A 49 4.69 15.73 4.41
N THR A 50 5.85 15.11 4.18
CA THR A 50 5.93 13.75 3.61
C THR A 50 5.50 12.64 4.56
N VAL A 51 5.24 12.95 5.83
CA VAL A 51 4.80 11.96 6.84
C VAL A 51 3.32 11.60 6.72
N SER A 52 2.54 12.32 5.91
CA SER A 52 1.12 12.05 5.69
C SER A 52 0.82 11.93 4.20
N LEU A 53 0.03 10.93 3.82
CA LEU A 53 -0.49 10.79 2.45
C LEU A 53 -1.60 11.80 2.14
N ASP A 54 -2.28 12.32 3.15
CA ASP A 54 -3.49 13.13 2.99
C ASP A 54 -3.19 14.57 2.53
N ILE A 55 -1.92 14.95 2.45
CA ILE A 55 -1.47 16.27 1.98
C ILE A 55 -1.27 16.23 0.47
N HIS A 56 -2.40 16.34 -0.25
CA HIS A 56 -2.40 16.38 -1.71
C HIS A 56 -1.52 17.51 -2.27
N GLY A 57 -0.81 17.21 -3.36
CA GLY A 57 0.12 18.13 -4.02
C GLY A 57 1.55 18.13 -3.45
N TYR A 58 1.78 17.49 -2.30
CA TYR A 58 3.12 17.33 -1.72
C TYR A 58 3.52 15.86 -1.63
N SER A 59 2.66 15.03 -1.03
CA SER A 59 3.00 13.67 -0.62
C SER A 59 1.98 12.61 -1.06
N TYR A 60 0.96 13.00 -1.84
CA TYR A 60 0.03 12.04 -2.41
C TYR A 60 0.66 11.34 -3.63
N PRO A 61 0.57 10.00 -3.76
CA PRO A 61 1.21 9.27 -4.84
C PRO A 61 0.61 9.57 -6.22
N GLU A 62 1.44 9.55 -7.26
CA GLU A 62 0.95 9.68 -8.65
C GLU A 62 0.20 8.43 -9.11
N SER A 63 0.49 7.28 -8.49
CA SER A 63 -0.09 6.00 -8.85
C SER A 63 -0.40 5.14 -7.63
N ILE A 64 -1.69 5.02 -7.35
CA ILE A 64 -2.26 4.33 -6.19
C ILE A 64 -3.53 3.60 -6.59
N ILE A 65 -3.73 2.40 -6.05
CA ILE A 65 -4.97 1.64 -6.14
C ILE A 65 -5.58 1.60 -4.75
N GLU A 66 -6.55 2.47 -4.52
CA GLU A 66 -7.29 2.51 -3.26
C GLU A 66 -8.21 1.29 -3.17
N THR A 67 -8.21 0.58 -2.04
CA THR A 67 -9.08 -0.60 -1.82
C THR A 67 -9.78 -0.54 -0.48
N ASP A 68 -10.82 -1.35 -0.32
CA ASP A 68 -11.52 -1.52 0.96
C ASP A 68 -10.65 -2.16 2.06
N GLN A 69 -9.52 -2.75 1.67
CA GLN A 69 -8.58 -3.41 2.58
C GLN A 69 -7.33 -2.55 2.88
N GLY A 70 -7.23 -1.36 2.29
CA GLY A 70 -6.04 -0.50 2.27
C GLY A 70 -5.59 -0.20 0.84
N ASP A 71 -4.55 0.62 0.70
CA ASP A 71 -4.15 1.12 -0.61
C ASP A 71 -2.82 0.51 -1.05
N LEU A 72 -2.76 0.10 -2.31
CA LEU A 72 -1.54 -0.33 -2.98
C LEU A 72 -0.93 0.85 -3.73
N ILE A 73 0.27 1.27 -3.33
CA ILE A 73 0.97 2.39 -3.95
C ILE A 73 2.03 1.85 -4.90
N ILE A 74 1.81 2.04 -6.20
CA ILE A 74 2.73 1.58 -7.25
C ILE A 74 3.70 2.66 -7.73
N ASP A 75 3.55 3.88 -7.22
CA ASP A 75 4.51 4.96 -7.42
C ASP A 75 5.90 4.58 -6.84
N PRO A 76 6.96 4.53 -7.67
CA PRO A 76 8.31 4.17 -7.21
C PRO A 76 8.86 5.06 -6.10
N LYS A 77 8.39 6.32 -5.96
CA LYS A 77 8.78 7.24 -4.88
C LYS A 77 8.34 6.75 -3.50
N PHE A 78 7.44 5.78 -3.45
CA PHE A 78 6.88 5.19 -2.24
C PHE A 78 7.30 3.74 -2.01
N ARG A 79 8.21 3.20 -2.83
CA ARG A 79 8.76 1.86 -2.62
C ARG A 79 9.29 1.71 -1.18
N GLY A 80 8.86 0.64 -0.51
CA GLY A 80 9.26 0.34 0.87
C GLY A 80 8.60 1.22 1.94
N LYS A 81 7.76 2.19 1.57
CA LYS A 81 7.04 3.04 2.53
C LYS A 81 5.73 2.38 2.93
N THR A 82 5.51 2.29 4.23
CA THR A 82 4.26 1.82 4.80
C THR A 82 3.59 2.94 5.58
N PHE A 83 2.29 3.06 5.43
CA PHE A 83 1.47 4.05 6.11
C PHE A 83 0.38 3.31 6.88
N LEU A 84 -0.05 3.87 8.01
CA LEU A 84 -1.22 3.42 8.75
C LEU A 84 -2.17 4.60 8.88
N LYS A 85 -3.34 4.48 8.25
CA LYS A 85 -4.37 5.53 8.21
C LYS A 85 -3.79 6.86 7.72
N GLY A 86 -3.04 6.81 6.62
CA GLY A 86 -2.42 7.97 6.00
C GLY A 86 -1.11 8.44 6.64
N LEU A 87 -0.71 7.91 7.80
CA LEU A 87 0.52 8.33 8.50
C LEU A 87 1.68 7.37 8.24
N LEU A 88 2.83 7.91 7.84
CA LEU A 88 4.05 7.16 7.55
C LEU A 88 4.53 6.44 8.81
N LEU A 89 4.72 5.13 8.69
CA LEU A 89 5.36 4.33 9.72
C LEU A 89 6.87 4.49 9.60
N PRO A 90 7.60 4.61 10.72
CA PRO A 90 9.06 4.56 10.70
C PRO A 90 9.50 3.23 10.09
N ALA A 91 10.42 3.27 9.12
CA ALA A 91 11.01 2.04 8.61
C ALA A 91 11.67 1.28 9.77
N SER A 92 11.34 -0.01 9.91
CA SER A 92 12.04 -0.86 10.87
C SER A 92 13.52 -0.90 10.49
N VAL A 93 14.42 -0.45 11.37
CA VAL A 93 15.89 -0.59 11.17
C VAL A 93 16.31 -2.06 10.98
N SER A 94 15.41 -3.01 11.30
CA SER A 94 15.58 -4.46 11.21
C SER A 94 14.94 -5.11 9.98
N GLU A 95 14.30 -4.36 9.08
CA GLU A 95 13.77 -4.94 7.84
C GLU A 95 14.92 -5.24 6.86
N ALA A 96 15.48 -6.45 6.99
CA ALA A 96 16.50 -6.97 6.09
C ALA A 96 16.04 -7.03 4.61
N ARG A 97 14.74 -6.83 4.35
CA ARG A 97 14.12 -6.84 3.02
C ARG A 97 12.99 -5.80 3.00
N PRO A 98 13.14 -4.67 2.27
CA PRO A 98 12.05 -3.72 2.11
C PRO A 98 10.97 -4.28 1.19
N PHE A 99 9.76 -3.74 1.29
CA PHE A 99 8.72 -3.96 0.28
C PHE A 99 9.14 -3.42 -1.09
N GLU A 100 8.71 -4.10 -2.15
CA GLU A 100 8.87 -3.65 -3.53
C GLU A 100 7.89 -2.51 -3.88
N PHE A 101 6.78 -2.42 -3.15
CA PHE A 101 5.74 -1.40 -3.30
C PHE A 101 5.50 -0.62 -2.01
N GLY A 102 4.70 0.45 -2.11
CA GLY A 102 4.21 1.18 -0.95
C GLY A 102 2.81 0.71 -0.54
N TYR A 103 2.49 0.84 0.75
CA TYR A 103 1.20 0.40 1.29
C TYR A 103 0.62 1.42 2.25
N ASN A 104 -0.68 1.68 2.17
CA ASN A 104 -1.44 2.37 3.23
C ASN A 104 -2.44 1.41 3.87
N PHE A 105 -2.21 1.06 5.12
CA PHE A 105 -3.10 0.18 5.87
C PHE A 105 -4.24 0.99 6.51
N VAL A 106 -5.49 0.58 6.26
CA VAL A 106 -6.66 1.13 6.97
C VAL A 106 -6.92 0.44 8.30
N HIS A 107 -6.40 -0.78 8.44
CA HIS A 107 -6.50 -1.65 9.60
C HIS A 107 -5.12 -2.11 10.04
N GLY A 108 -4.92 -2.31 11.35
CA GLY A 108 -3.64 -2.74 11.89
C GLY A 108 -3.38 -2.10 13.25
N GLY A 109 -2.76 -2.87 14.14
CA GLY A 109 -2.14 -2.35 15.35
C GLY A 109 -0.64 -2.22 15.11
N VAL A 110 -0.04 -1.16 15.63
CA VAL A 110 1.42 -1.07 15.73
C VAL A 110 1.88 -1.53 17.12
N ASN A 111 3.11 -2.01 17.22
CA ASN A 111 3.73 -2.30 18.53
C ASN A 111 3.85 -1.02 19.39
N ARG A 112 4.27 -1.17 20.66
CA ARG A 112 4.42 -0.03 21.60
C ARG A 112 5.24 1.12 21.03
N ASP A 113 6.27 0.81 20.25
CA ASP A 113 7.17 1.79 19.63
C ASP A 113 6.65 2.36 18.30
N ARG A 114 5.46 1.93 17.87
CA ARG A 114 4.80 2.32 16.61
C ARG A 114 5.63 2.06 15.35
N GLN A 115 6.56 1.11 15.42
CA GLN A 115 7.56 0.84 14.38
C GLN A 115 7.10 -0.19 13.36
N ARG A 116 6.19 -1.10 13.72
CA ARG A 116 5.73 -2.18 12.83
C ARG A 116 4.36 -2.72 13.21
N LEU A 117 3.74 -3.42 12.25
CA LEU A 117 2.59 -4.28 12.52
C LEU A 117 2.97 -5.41 13.50
N VAL A 118 2.02 -5.81 14.35
CA VAL A 118 2.28 -6.61 15.56
C VAL A 118 2.87 -8.01 15.26
N SER A 119 2.68 -8.58 14.06
CA SER A 119 3.38 -9.81 13.65
C SER A 119 3.55 -9.95 12.13
N ARG A 120 4.55 -10.75 11.70
CA ARG A 120 4.82 -11.09 10.29
C ARG A 120 3.60 -11.70 9.58
N TYR A 121 2.86 -12.56 10.29
CA TYR A 121 1.65 -13.18 9.74
C TYR A 121 0.54 -12.14 9.51
N GLN A 122 0.34 -11.24 10.47
CA GLN A 122 -0.68 -10.18 10.32
C GLN A 122 -0.32 -9.21 9.19
N GLU A 123 0.95 -8.86 9.04
CA GLU A 123 1.43 -8.04 7.92
C GLU A 123 1.22 -8.74 6.57
N ALA A 124 1.62 -10.01 6.45
CA ALA A 124 1.38 -10.81 5.25
C ALA A 124 -0.12 -10.92 4.92
N ASP A 125 -0.99 -11.11 5.93
CA ASP A 125 -2.44 -11.17 5.74
C ASP A 125 -3.02 -9.83 5.24
N LEU A 126 -2.59 -8.70 5.82
CA LEU A 126 -3.01 -7.37 5.40
C LEU A 126 -2.55 -7.05 3.97
N VAL A 127 -1.27 -7.26 3.68
CA VAL A 127 -0.68 -7.02 2.36
C VAL A 127 -1.37 -7.87 1.30
N ARG A 128 -1.57 -9.16 1.57
CA ARG A 128 -2.31 -10.05 0.66
C ARG A 128 -3.73 -9.54 0.39
N ARG A 129 -4.49 -9.15 1.42
CA ARG A 129 -5.86 -8.65 1.23
C ARG A 129 -5.91 -7.40 0.34
N ILE A 130 -4.92 -6.51 0.47
CA ILE A 130 -4.75 -5.36 -0.42
C ILE A 130 -4.52 -5.82 -1.86
N TRP A 131 -3.58 -6.74 -2.09
CA TRP A 131 -3.32 -7.29 -3.43
C TRP A 131 -4.55 -7.97 -4.05
N GLU A 132 -5.24 -8.82 -3.31
CA GLU A 132 -6.47 -9.49 -3.78
C GLU A 132 -7.55 -8.48 -4.15
N SER A 133 -7.74 -7.45 -3.32
CA SER A 133 -8.72 -6.40 -3.60
C SER A 133 -8.31 -5.54 -4.81
N ALA A 134 -7.03 -5.18 -4.93
CA ALA A 134 -6.49 -4.45 -6.07
C ALA A 134 -6.63 -5.23 -7.38
N ILE A 135 -6.34 -6.54 -7.36
CA ILE A 135 -6.55 -7.45 -8.50
C ILE A 135 -8.04 -7.51 -8.88
N ARG A 136 -8.95 -7.59 -7.90
CA ARG A 136 -10.40 -7.58 -8.18
C ARG A 136 -10.85 -6.25 -8.81
N LYS A 137 -10.28 -5.13 -8.37
CA LYS A 137 -10.61 -3.79 -8.88
C LYS A 137 -10.07 -3.54 -10.28
N ASN A 138 -8.81 -3.90 -10.55
CA ASN A 138 -8.17 -3.63 -11.84
C ASN A 138 -7.21 -4.76 -12.25
N GLU A 139 -7.80 -5.91 -12.58
CA GLU A 139 -7.05 -7.13 -12.92
C GLU A 139 -6.04 -6.92 -14.06
N ALA A 140 -6.43 -6.20 -15.11
CA ALA A 140 -5.59 -6.00 -16.29
C ALA A 140 -4.27 -5.30 -15.98
N LEU A 141 -4.30 -4.33 -15.05
CA LEU A 141 -3.11 -3.61 -14.61
C LEU A 141 -2.34 -4.37 -13.51
N ILE A 142 -3.04 -4.91 -12.52
CA ILE A 142 -2.44 -5.35 -11.26
C ILE A 142 -1.98 -6.81 -11.31
N LEU A 143 -2.73 -7.68 -12.00
CA LEU A 143 -2.38 -9.10 -12.05
C LEU A 143 -0.99 -9.35 -12.66
N PRO A 144 -0.59 -8.72 -13.78
CA PRO A 144 0.76 -8.88 -14.32
C PRO A 144 1.86 -8.45 -13.34
N ILE A 145 1.63 -7.36 -12.58
CA ILE A 145 2.57 -6.86 -11.58
C ILE A 145 2.73 -7.86 -10.45
N TYR A 146 1.62 -8.40 -9.94
CA TYR A 146 1.66 -9.40 -8.86
C TYR A 146 2.31 -10.71 -9.31
N VAL A 147 2.02 -11.18 -10.52
CA VAL A 147 2.68 -12.37 -11.10
C VAL A 147 4.18 -12.13 -11.26
N ASN A 148 4.61 -10.93 -11.65
CA ASN A 148 6.01 -10.55 -11.71
C ASN A 148 6.68 -10.59 -10.32
N LEU A 149 6.01 -10.14 -9.25
CA LEU A 149 6.52 -10.28 -7.88
C LEU A 149 6.74 -11.74 -7.49
N LEU A 150 5.73 -12.57 -7.69
CA LEU A 150 5.80 -14.00 -7.36
C LEU A 150 6.94 -14.71 -8.12
N ARG A 151 7.21 -14.30 -9.35
CA ARG A 151 8.22 -14.90 -10.23
C ARG A 151 9.63 -14.41 -9.92
N ASN A 152 9.81 -13.11 -9.78
CA ASN A 152 11.13 -12.47 -9.78
C ASN A 152 11.58 -12.02 -8.38
N PHE A 153 10.64 -11.88 -7.44
CA PHE A 153 10.90 -11.43 -6.07
C PHE A 153 10.21 -12.35 -5.03
N PRO A 154 10.38 -13.69 -5.10
CA PRO A 154 9.66 -14.63 -4.24
C PRO A 154 10.01 -14.53 -2.74
N ARG A 155 11.02 -13.72 -2.40
CA ARG A 155 11.45 -13.45 -1.02
C ARG A 155 11.03 -12.07 -0.52
N ALA A 156 10.37 -11.26 -1.36
CA ALA A 156 9.89 -9.95 -0.97
C ALA A 156 8.75 -10.06 0.05
N PRO A 157 8.66 -9.15 1.04
CA PRO A 157 7.55 -9.12 1.98
C PRO A 157 6.17 -9.00 1.30
N ASP A 158 6.11 -8.42 0.10
CA ASP A 158 4.91 -8.24 -0.73
C ASP A 158 4.16 -9.55 -1.04
N VAL A 159 4.90 -10.66 -1.10
CA VAL A 159 4.40 -12.01 -1.44
C VAL A 159 4.66 -13.01 -0.32
N GLU A 160 4.95 -12.52 0.88
CA GLU A 160 5.18 -13.34 2.06
C GLU A 160 3.95 -14.21 2.34
N LEU A 161 4.17 -15.52 2.54
CA LEU A 161 3.12 -16.53 2.78
C LEU A 161 2.01 -16.59 1.70
N ALA A 162 2.27 -16.10 0.47
CA ALA A 162 1.28 -16.13 -0.60
C ALA A 162 0.81 -17.55 -0.96
N ASP A 163 1.67 -18.55 -0.81
CA ASP A 163 1.36 -19.97 -1.00
C ASP A 163 0.30 -20.50 -0.02
N GLN A 164 0.24 -19.93 1.18
CA GLN A 164 -0.66 -20.34 2.26
C GLN A 164 -1.92 -19.49 2.33
N LEU A 165 -1.78 -18.18 2.09
CA LEU A 165 -2.82 -17.21 2.42
C LEU A 165 -3.72 -16.85 1.24
N LEU A 166 -3.26 -16.95 -0.02
CA LEU A 166 -4.03 -16.53 -1.19
C LEU A 166 -5.39 -17.24 -1.29
N ASP A 167 -6.43 -16.45 -1.52
CA ASP A 167 -7.77 -16.97 -1.73
C ASP A 167 -7.86 -17.80 -3.03
N CYS A 168 -8.88 -18.65 -3.12
CA CYS A 168 -9.08 -19.49 -4.30
C CYS A 168 -9.31 -18.66 -5.58
N PRO A 169 -10.15 -17.61 -5.58
CA PRO A 169 -10.36 -16.76 -6.75
C PRO A 169 -9.07 -16.15 -7.32
N THR A 170 -8.20 -15.61 -6.48
CA THR A 170 -6.95 -14.97 -6.91
C THR A 170 -5.95 -15.99 -7.44
N ARG A 171 -5.84 -17.16 -6.79
CA ARG A 171 -5.04 -18.29 -7.32
C ARG A 171 -5.51 -18.72 -8.70
N LEU A 172 -6.82 -18.80 -8.93
CA LEU A 172 -7.37 -19.14 -10.25
C LEU A 172 -7.07 -18.08 -11.31
N ARG A 173 -7.08 -16.79 -10.95
CA ARG A 173 -6.71 -15.69 -11.85
C ARG A 173 -5.23 -15.76 -12.24
N ILE A 174 -4.35 -15.97 -11.26
CA ILE A 174 -2.92 -16.20 -11.49
C ILE A 174 -2.72 -17.40 -12.42
N TRP A 175 -3.39 -18.53 -12.15
CA TRP A 175 -3.28 -19.72 -12.98
C TRP A 175 -3.71 -19.47 -14.43
N LYS A 176 -4.86 -18.82 -14.65
CA LYS A 176 -5.34 -18.46 -16.00
C LYS A 176 -4.36 -17.52 -16.72
N HIS A 177 -3.78 -16.56 -16.00
CA HIS A 177 -2.79 -15.66 -16.55
C HIS A 177 -1.53 -16.42 -17.00
N LEU A 178 -1.01 -17.29 -16.15
CA LEU A 178 0.15 -18.14 -16.47
C LEU A 178 -0.11 -19.05 -17.67
N LEU A 179 -1.27 -19.71 -17.74
CA LEU A 179 -1.64 -20.53 -18.90
C LEU A 179 -1.68 -19.72 -20.19
N LYS A 180 -2.23 -18.49 -20.15
CA LYS A 180 -2.26 -17.60 -21.30
C LYS A 180 -0.87 -17.15 -21.72
N GLU A 181 0.03 -16.85 -20.76
CA GLU A 181 1.42 -16.48 -21.05
C GLU A 181 2.25 -17.65 -21.60
N ALA A 182 1.98 -18.87 -21.16
CA ALA A 182 2.72 -20.05 -21.58
C ALA A 182 2.42 -20.47 -23.02
N GLY A 183 1.15 -20.34 -23.46
CA GLY A 183 0.69 -20.96 -24.70
C GLY A 183 1.07 -22.45 -24.72
N ASP A 184 1.66 -22.91 -25.82
CA ASP A 184 2.17 -24.28 -25.97
C ASP A 184 3.65 -24.44 -25.56
N GLY A 185 4.32 -23.38 -25.11
CA GLY A 185 5.78 -23.32 -25.00
C GLY A 185 6.35 -23.46 -23.59
N LYS A 186 5.53 -23.48 -22.54
CA LYS A 186 5.99 -23.56 -21.14
C LYS A 186 5.10 -24.48 -20.31
N PHE A 187 5.70 -25.21 -19.37
CA PHE A 187 4.97 -26.00 -18.38
C PHE A 187 5.32 -25.52 -16.97
N TYR A 188 4.30 -25.33 -16.13
CA TYR A 188 4.47 -24.97 -14.73
C TYR A 188 4.36 -26.23 -13.88
N PHE A 189 5.43 -26.54 -13.14
CA PHE A 189 5.49 -27.68 -12.24
C PHE A 189 5.47 -27.21 -10.80
N CYS A 190 4.59 -27.81 -9.99
CA CYS A 190 4.67 -27.71 -8.54
C CYS A 190 5.44 -28.93 -8.03
N GLN A 191 6.66 -28.70 -7.52
CA GLN A 191 7.44 -29.75 -6.87
C GLN A 191 6.79 -30.07 -5.51
N LYS A 192 5.72 -30.87 -5.53
CA LYS A 192 5.29 -31.58 -4.33
C LYS A 192 6.46 -32.44 -3.90
N THR A 193 7.01 -32.15 -2.72
CA THR A 193 7.94 -33.05 -2.03
C THR A 193 7.34 -34.46 -2.00
N GLY A 194 7.93 -35.37 -2.77
CA GLY A 194 7.77 -36.81 -2.65
C GLY A 194 6.34 -37.36 -2.66
N SER A 195 5.60 -37.22 -3.75
CA SER A 195 4.60 -38.25 -4.08
C SER A 195 5.27 -39.21 -5.06
N GLN A 196 5.67 -40.39 -4.56
CA GLN A 196 6.12 -41.46 -5.43
C GLN A 196 5.02 -41.73 -6.45
N VAL A 197 5.35 -41.52 -7.73
CA VAL A 197 4.50 -41.96 -8.83
C VAL A 197 4.67 -43.46 -8.90
N THR A 198 3.80 -44.20 -8.21
CA THR A 198 3.63 -45.62 -8.45
C THR A 198 3.06 -45.75 -9.86
N LYS A 199 3.88 -46.17 -10.82
CA LYS A 199 3.40 -46.62 -12.13
C LYS A 199 2.50 -47.85 -11.88
N LEU A 200 1.22 -47.70 -12.20
CA LEU A 200 0.34 -48.81 -12.53
C LEU A 200 0.23 -48.83 -14.05
N GLY A 201 0.65 -49.92 -14.67
CA GLY A 201 0.67 -50.15 -16.12
C GLY A 201 2.01 -50.68 -16.58
#